data_AF-A0A8S3WWA9-F1
#
_entry.id   AF-A0A8S3WWA9-F1
#
_cell.length_a   1.000
_cell.length_b   1.000
_cell.length_c   1.000
_cell.angle_alpha   90.00
_cell.angle_beta   90.00
_cell.angle_gamma   90.00
#
_symmetry.space_group_name_H-M   'P 1'
#
loop_
_entity.id
_entity.type
_entity.pdbx_description
1 polymer ?
#
loop_
_entity_poly.entity_id
_entity_poly.type
_entity_poly.pdbx_seq_one_letter_code
_entity_poly.pdbx_strand_id
1 'polypeptide(L)'
;MLRSPPASRDRDKVISDNNVAKCKDCEVVINELLAFVANKVDTLAELGLIQICLSAYSYDDIEFARQTVYKLLAPQKRITRRKEGSEKNSLQEIIKLIKEFEPDCLPVFVAKDLNKLRQLLLMASM
;
A
#
# COMPACT_ATOMS: atom_id res chain seq x y z
N MET A 1 -41.60 4.14 33.65
CA MET A 1 -40.85 3.77 32.44
C MET A 1 -39.42 4.26 32.59
N LEU A 2 -38.50 3.39 33.01
CA LEU A 2 -37.08 3.71 33.20
C LEU A 2 -36.35 3.39 31.89
N ARG A 3 -35.72 4.40 31.26
CA ARG A 3 -34.81 4.19 30.12
C ARG A 3 -33.40 3.96 30.66
N SER A 4 -32.84 2.78 30.41
CA SER A 4 -31.43 2.48 30.65
C SER A 4 -30.53 3.24 29.66
N PRO A 5 -29.30 3.66 30.05
CA PRO A 5 -28.32 4.18 29.12
C PRO A 5 -27.63 3.03 28.35
N PRO A 6 -27.23 3.21 27.08
CA PRO A 6 -26.48 2.19 26.36
C PRO A 6 -25.04 2.13 26.86
N ALA A 7 -24.60 0.89 27.12
CA ALA A 7 -23.28 0.53 27.61
C ALA A 7 -22.16 0.92 26.64
N SER A 8 -21.12 1.59 27.17
CA SER A 8 -19.83 1.77 26.52
C SER A 8 -19.19 0.41 26.27
N ARG A 9 -18.85 0.13 25.00
CA ARG A 9 -18.08 -1.06 24.62
C ARG A 9 -16.59 -0.70 24.63
N ASP A 10 -16.00 -0.72 25.81
CA ASP A 10 -14.56 -0.89 25.97
C ASP A 10 -14.19 -2.32 25.60
N ARG A 11 -13.43 -2.50 24.52
CA ARG A 11 -12.74 -3.76 24.22
C ARG A 11 -11.35 -3.51 23.66
N ASP A 12 -10.51 -2.92 24.51
CA ASP A 12 -9.06 -3.09 24.41
C ASP A 12 -8.59 -4.00 25.54
N LYS A 13 -8.36 -5.28 25.21
CA LYS A 13 -7.54 -6.14 26.06
C LYS A 13 -6.31 -6.56 25.28
N VAL A 14 -5.26 -5.79 25.54
CA VAL A 14 -3.88 -5.94 25.11
C VAL A 14 -3.36 -7.32 25.51
N ILE A 15 -2.76 -8.04 24.55
CA ILE A 15 -1.81 -9.13 24.80
C ILE A 15 -0.45 -8.60 24.34
N SER A 16 0.47 -8.49 25.29
CA SER A 16 1.85 -8.06 25.09
C SER A 16 2.70 -9.27 24.73
N ASP A 17 3.47 -9.17 23.65
CA ASP A 17 4.70 -9.95 23.46
C ASP A 17 5.78 -9.07 22.82
N ASN A 18 7.01 -9.34 23.25
CA ASN A 18 8.12 -8.41 23.42
C ASN A 18 8.82 -7.94 22.11
N ASN A 19 9.34 -6.71 22.16
CA ASN A 19 10.23 -6.03 21.18
C ASN A 19 9.64 -5.55 19.84
N VAL A 20 8.57 -4.75 19.89
CA VAL A 20 8.24 -3.83 18.78
C VAL A 20 7.99 -2.44 19.36
N ALA A 21 8.88 -1.50 19.08
CA ALA A 21 8.63 -0.08 19.32
C ALA A 21 7.51 0.38 18.37
N LYS A 22 6.27 0.38 18.85
CA LYS A 22 5.11 0.89 18.10
C LYS A 22 5.05 2.42 18.29
N CYS A 23 5.44 3.16 17.26
CA CYS A 23 4.97 4.54 17.09
C CYS A 23 3.46 4.47 16.80
N LYS A 24 2.62 5.16 17.60
CA LYS A 24 1.16 5.13 17.45
C LYS A 24 0.65 5.82 16.17
N ASP A 25 1.51 6.59 15.50
CA ASP A 25 1.18 7.42 14.33
C ASP A 25 2.00 7.05 13.06
N CYS A 26 2.74 5.95 13.07
CA CYS A 26 3.60 5.55 11.96
C CYS A 26 3.15 4.18 11.40
N GLU A 27 2.20 4.17 10.46
CA GLU A 27 1.75 2.94 9.80
C GLU A 27 2.78 2.50 8.74
N VAL A 28 3.80 1.77 9.19
CA VAL A 28 4.79 1.15 8.29
C VAL A 28 4.16 -0.08 7.64
N VAL A 29 4.13 -0.09 6.31
CA VAL A 29 3.51 -1.16 5.51
C VAL A 29 4.57 -1.85 4.67
N ILE A 30 4.76 -3.15 4.91
CA ILE A 30 5.69 -3.95 4.12
C ILE A 30 5.02 -4.34 2.81
N ASN A 31 5.38 -3.65 1.73
CA ASN A 31 4.94 -3.97 0.38
C ASN A 31 5.94 -3.38 -0.62
N GLU A 32 6.70 -4.26 -1.27
CA GLU A 32 7.79 -3.87 -2.17
C GLU A 32 7.30 -3.05 -3.37
N LEU A 33 6.15 -3.41 -3.94
CA LEU A 33 5.58 -2.71 -5.09
C LEU A 33 5.18 -1.29 -4.69
N LEU A 34 4.44 -1.15 -3.59
CA LEU A 34 4.03 0.17 -3.09
C LEU A 34 5.22 1.02 -2.68
N ALA A 35 6.26 0.41 -2.07
CA ALA A 35 7.51 1.09 -1.74
C ALA A 35 8.22 1.63 -2.98
N PHE A 36 8.30 0.82 -4.05
CA PHE A 36 8.87 1.24 -5.31
C PHE A 36 8.06 2.38 -5.96
N VAL A 37 6.74 2.20 -6.08
CA VAL A 37 5.87 3.20 -6.73
C VAL A 37 5.90 4.51 -5.94
N ALA A 38 5.70 4.48 -4.62
CA ALA A 38 5.72 5.69 -3.80
C ALA A 38 7.05 6.46 -3.88
N ASN A 39 8.18 5.77 -4.02
CA ASN A 39 9.48 6.43 -4.17
C ASN A 39 9.71 7.03 -5.57
N LYS A 40 9.07 6.48 -6.60
CA LYS A 40 9.36 6.80 -8.00
C LYS A 40 8.26 7.52 -8.74
N VAL A 41 7.08 7.64 -8.15
CA VAL A 41 5.89 8.23 -8.78
C VAL A 41 6.10 9.66 -9.30
N ASP A 42 6.97 10.44 -8.65
CA ASP A 42 7.28 11.83 -9.02
C ASP A 42 8.50 11.98 -9.94
N THR A 43 9.34 10.95 -10.05
CA THR A 43 10.60 11.01 -10.80
C THR A 43 10.63 10.15 -12.05
N LEU A 44 9.75 9.14 -12.15
CA LEU A 44 9.62 8.24 -13.27
C LEU A 44 8.27 8.42 -13.96
N ALA A 45 8.28 8.44 -15.30
CA ALA A 45 7.06 8.53 -16.08
C ALA A 45 6.12 7.33 -15.81
N GLU A 46 4.81 7.58 -15.80
CA GLU A 46 3.79 6.57 -15.48
C GLU A 46 3.92 5.31 -16.33
N LEU A 47 4.16 5.45 -17.64
CA LEU A 47 4.37 4.31 -18.53
C LEU A 47 5.57 3.45 -18.12
N GLY A 48 6.67 4.09 -17.70
CA GLY A 48 7.87 3.41 -17.23
C GLY A 48 7.63 2.66 -15.91
N LEU A 49 6.94 3.29 -14.96
CA LEU A 49 6.52 2.64 -13.71
C LEU A 49 5.70 1.37 -13.97
N ILE A 50 4.70 1.49 -14.85
CA ILE A 50 3.83 0.38 -15.22
C ILE A 50 4.65 -0.76 -15.84
N GLN A 51 5.52 -0.47 -16.81
CA GLN A 51 6.32 -1.48 -17.48
C GLN A 51 7.26 -2.22 -16.53
N ILE A 52 7.96 -1.48 -15.65
CA ILE A 52 8.84 -2.08 -14.65
C ILE A 52 8.03 -2.98 -13.72
N CYS A 53 6.90 -2.51 -13.19
CA CYS A 53 6.07 -3.30 -12.30
C CYS A 53 5.52 -4.57 -12.97
N LEU A 54 5.05 -4.49 -14.22
CA LEU A 54 4.56 -5.64 -14.98
C LEU A 54 5.66 -6.69 -15.22
N SER A 55 6.92 -6.27 -15.35
CA SER A 55 8.05 -7.18 -15.55
C SER A 55 8.54 -7.87 -14.27
N ALA A 56 8.21 -7.31 -13.09
CA ALA A 56 8.83 -7.68 -11.82
C ALA A 56 7.87 -8.29 -10.77
N TYR A 57 6.57 -8.14 -10.98
CA TYR A 57 5.54 -8.57 -10.04
C TYR A 57 4.48 -9.41 -10.74
N SER A 58 4.03 -10.45 -10.05
CA SER A 58 2.94 -11.28 -10.53
C SER A 58 1.60 -10.55 -10.45
N TYR A 59 0.58 -11.09 -11.11
CA TYR A 59 -0.79 -10.61 -10.98
C TYR A 59 -1.23 -10.55 -9.50
N ASP A 60 -0.94 -11.58 -8.71
CA ASP A 60 -1.33 -11.64 -7.30
C ASP A 60 -0.60 -10.60 -6.45
N ASP A 61 0.68 -10.33 -6.73
CA ASP A 61 1.44 -9.25 -6.07
C ASP A 61 0.81 -7.89 -6.35
N ILE A 62 0.47 -7.63 -7.62
CA ILE A 62 -0.14 -6.37 -8.07
C ILE A 62 -1.53 -6.19 -7.46
N GLU A 63 -2.34 -7.24 -7.46
CA GLU A 63 -3.69 -7.21 -6.89
C GLU A 63 -3.66 -7.07 -5.36
N PHE A 64 -2.71 -7.72 -4.68
CA PHE A 64 -2.48 -7.55 -3.25
C PHE A 64 -2.06 -6.11 -2.91
N ALA A 65 -1.12 -5.53 -3.66
CA ALA A 65 -0.72 -4.13 -3.50
C ALA A 65 -1.88 -3.17 -3.74
N ARG A 66 -2.70 -3.42 -4.77
CA ARG A 66 -3.90 -2.63 -5.06
C ARG A 66 -4.87 -2.67 -3.89
N GLN A 67 -5.22 -3.84 -3.39
CA GLN A 67 -6.13 -3.95 -2.26
C GLN A 67 -5.57 -3.27 -1.00
N THR A 68 -4.26 -3.35 -0.79
CA THR A 68 -3.58 -2.71 0.34
C THR A 68 -3.68 -1.19 0.26
N VAL A 69 -3.31 -0.59 -0.88
CA VAL A 69 -3.35 0.88 -1.01
C VAL A 69 -4.76 1.43 -0.87
N TYR A 70 -5.79 0.73 -1.37
CA TYR A 70 -7.18 1.15 -1.19
C TYR A 70 -7.64 1.03 0.27
N LYS A 71 -7.24 -0.01 1.00
CA LYS A 71 -7.59 -0.13 2.43
C LYS A 71 -7.04 1.04 3.24
N LEU A 72 -5.85 1.53 2.88
CA LEU A 72 -5.16 2.60 3.58
C LEU A 72 -5.62 4.00 3.13
N LEU A 73 -5.70 4.21 1.83
CA LEU A 73 -5.93 5.54 1.23
C LEU A 73 -7.39 5.78 0.83
N ALA A 74 -8.20 4.74 0.70
CA ALA A 74 -9.60 4.88 0.32
C ALA A 74 -10.51 3.83 0.99
N PRO A 75 -10.50 3.71 2.33
CA PRO A 75 -11.25 2.68 3.07
C PRO A 75 -12.76 2.70 2.81
N GLN A 76 -13.30 3.85 2.42
CA GLN A 76 -14.70 4.03 2.03
C GLN A 76 -15.06 3.43 0.67
N LYS A 77 -14.07 3.17 -0.20
CA LYS A 77 -14.30 2.60 -1.53
C LYS A 77 -14.35 1.07 -1.42
N ARG A 78 -15.49 0.48 -1.76
CA ARG A 78 -15.59 -0.98 -1.92
C ARG A 78 -14.81 -1.41 -3.16
N ILE A 79 -13.84 -2.29 -2.96
CA ILE A 79 -13.02 -2.87 -4.02
C ILE A 79 -13.30 -4.35 -4.15
N THR A 80 -13.65 -4.77 -5.37
CA THR A 80 -13.71 -6.18 -5.76
C THR A 80 -12.36 -6.61 -6.33
N ARG A 81 -12.02 -7.88 -6.13
CA ARG A 81 -10.85 -8.47 -6.80
C ARG A 81 -11.04 -8.37 -8.30
N ARG A 82 -9.98 -8.00 -9.02
CA ARG A 82 -10.03 -8.00 -10.48
C ARG A 82 -9.79 -9.40 -11.05
N LYS A 83 -9.80 -9.50 -12.37
CA LYS A 83 -9.40 -10.70 -13.11
C LYS A 83 -7.95 -10.56 -13.57
N GLU A 84 -7.27 -11.68 -13.75
CA GLU A 84 -5.96 -11.71 -14.42
C GLU A 84 -6.06 -11.09 -15.83
N GLY A 85 -5.00 -10.38 -16.25
CA GLY A 85 -5.01 -9.55 -17.46
C GLY A 85 -5.46 -8.10 -17.24
N SER A 86 -5.71 -7.69 -15.98
CA SER A 86 -6.06 -6.31 -15.63
C SER A 86 -4.98 -5.56 -14.83
N GLU A 87 -3.77 -6.12 -14.79
CA GLU A 87 -2.61 -5.66 -14.02
C GLU A 87 -2.28 -4.20 -14.34
N LYS A 88 -2.28 -3.83 -15.62
CA LYS A 88 -2.03 -2.45 -16.06
C LYS A 88 -3.04 -1.48 -15.43
N ASN A 89 -4.33 -1.82 -15.44
CA ASN A 89 -5.36 -0.97 -14.86
C ASN A 89 -5.23 -0.91 -13.32
N SER A 90 -4.82 -2.02 -12.68
CA SER A 90 -4.53 -2.06 -11.25
C SER A 90 -3.35 -1.16 -10.88
N LEU A 91 -2.28 -1.15 -11.66
CA LEU A 91 -1.12 -0.27 -11.47
C LEU A 91 -1.48 1.20 -11.68
N GLN A 92 -2.29 1.52 -12.69
CA GLN A 92 -2.77 2.89 -12.90
C GLN A 92 -3.57 3.42 -11.71
N GLU A 93 -4.40 2.57 -11.08
CA GLU A 93 -5.14 2.96 -9.88
C GLU A 93 -4.23 3.17 -8.67
N ILE A 94 -3.23 2.30 -8.48
CA ILE A 94 -2.23 2.46 -7.42
C ILE A 94 -1.51 3.81 -7.59
N ILE A 95 -1.00 4.08 -8.80
CA ILE A 95 -0.29 5.33 -9.11
C ILE A 95 -1.19 6.53 -8.88
N LYS A 96 -2.44 6.48 -9.35
CA LYS A 96 -3.42 7.54 -9.15
C LYS A 96 -3.67 7.82 -7.67
N LEU A 97 -3.94 6.79 -6.87
CA LEU A 97 -4.20 6.94 -5.44
C LEU A 97 -2.99 7.52 -4.71
N ILE A 98 -1.77 7.07 -5.04
CA ILE A 98 -0.56 7.59 -4.42
C ILE A 98 -0.36 9.08 -4.78
N LYS A 99 -0.61 9.47 -6.03
CA LYS A 99 -0.50 10.88 -6.47
C LYS A 99 -1.58 11.80 -5.89
N GLU A 100 -2.74 11.27 -5.55
CA GLU A 100 -3.85 12.04 -4.95
C GLU A 100 -3.61 12.37 -3.47
N PHE A 101 -2.63 11.72 -2.82
CA PHE A 101 -2.31 11.90 -1.41
C PHE A 101 -1.12 12.84 -1.22
N GLU A 102 -1.19 13.69 -0.19
CA GLU A 102 -0.05 14.51 0.22
C GLU A 102 1.09 13.61 0.74
N PRO A 103 2.36 13.87 0.37
CA PRO A 103 3.49 13.04 0.76
C PRO A 103 3.60 12.78 2.27
N ASP A 104 3.28 13.79 3.08
CA ASP A 104 3.35 13.74 4.55
C ASP A 104 2.21 12.92 5.19
N CYS A 105 1.14 12.66 4.44
CA CYS A 105 0.01 11.84 4.87
C CYS A 105 0.02 10.43 4.28
N LEU A 106 1.01 10.10 3.43
CA LEU A 106 1.14 8.79 2.83
C LEU A 106 1.74 7.80 3.85
N PRO A 107 1.20 6.58 3.99
CA PRO A 107 1.82 5.53 4.79
C PRO A 107 3.25 5.23 4.32
N VAL A 108 4.10 4.84 5.26
CA VAL A 108 5.50 4.52 4.95
C VAL A 108 5.56 3.10 4.39
N PHE A 109 5.68 2.98 3.07
CA PHE A 109 5.85 1.69 2.40
C PHE A 109 7.32 1.26 2.39
N VAL A 110 7.60 0.04 2.85
CA VAL A 110 8.96 -0.51 2.90
C VAL A 110 9.05 -1.84 2.16
N ALA A 111 10.24 -2.11 1.60
CA ALA A 111 10.57 -3.38 0.97
C ALA A 111 11.30 -4.29 1.98
N LYS A 112 10.91 -5.57 2.07
CA LYS A 112 11.66 -6.55 2.87
C LYS A 112 12.93 -6.97 2.14
N ASP A 113 12.83 -7.21 0.84
CA ASP A 113 13.97 -7.51 -0.02
C ASP A 113 14.48 -6.26 -0.75
N LEU A 114 15.51 -5.65 -0.17
CA LEU A 114 16.16 -4.46 -0.73
C LEU A 114 16.95 -4.76 -2.00
N ASN A 115 17.38 -6.01 -2.24
CA ASN A 115 18.08 -6.36 -3.47
C ASN A 115 17.10 -6.40 -4.65
N LYS A 116 15.88 -6.91 -4.43
CA LYS A 116 14.79 -6.81 -5.42
C LYS A 116 14.50 -5.36 -5.75
N LEU A 117 14.38 -4.49 -4.74
CA LEU A 117 14.19 -3.04 -4.97
C LEU A 117 15.35 -2.41 -5.73
N ARG A 118 16.60 -2.75 -5.40
CA ARG A 118 17.80 -2.27 -6.10
C ARG A 118 17.78 -2.63 -7.59
N GLN A 119 17.35 -3.84 -7.95
CA GLN A 119 17.24 -4.25 -9.36
C GLN A 119 16.22 -3.38 -10.12
N LEU A 120 15.08 -3.05 -9.51
CA LEU A 120 14.09 -2.18 -10.13
C LEU A 120 14.61 -0.75 -10.33
N LEU A 121 15.41 -0.25 -9.39
CA LEU A 121 16.02 1.08 -9.51
C LEU A 121 17.04 1.15 -10.66
N LEU A 122 17.77 0.06 -10.92
CA LEU A 122 18.66 -0.03 -12.08
C LEU A 122 17.88 0.01 -13.38
N MET A 123 16.78 -0.75 -13.49
CA MET A 123 15.90 -0.74 -14.67
C MET A 123 15.28 0.64 -14.93
N ALA A 124 15.01 1.42 -13.87
CA ALA A 124 14.48 2.77 -13.99
C ALA A 124 15.50 3.83 -14.46
N SER A 125 16.79 3.50 -14.49
CA SER A 125 17.88 4.43 -14.84
C SER A 125 18.51 4.13 -16.21
N MET A 126 18.03 3.09 -16.90
CA MET A 126 18.44 2.70 -18.25
C MET A 126 17.51 3.29 -19.29
#